data_AF-A0AB36M144-F1
#
_entry.id   AF-A0AB36M144-F1
#
_cell.length_a   1.000
_cell.length_b   1.000
_cell.length_c   1.000
_cell.angle_alpha   90.00
_cell.angle_beta   90.00
_cell.angle_gamma   90.00
#
_symmetry.space_group_name_H-M   'P 1'
#
loop_
_entity.id
_entity.type
_entity.pdbx_description
1 polymer ?
#
loop_
_entity_poly.entity_id
_entity_poly.type
_entity_poly.pdbx_seq_one_letter_code
_entity_poly.pdbx_strand_id
1 'polypeptide(L)'
;MEQFLKRISFFLIYLPALVYACQFAYYAGLGEPLNIHVTSLGLNYPEVVLMGYLYISLPVLQFILWSAISITLILCIVFVTFSIRWLQKHKGTKIEYREYIQKSFKRVRICLDKQKKDLIKAINSFLGILGLYFVIFIFTFLLILFYYKLGIKEIEDKVQEIFNSQACDASDGYITSNNTKVRVKTILCGYNKCYGISLDNKEAIIYPPEQTAQPISRIKKLKEAP
;
A
#
# COMPACT_ATOMS: atom_id res chain seq x y z
N MET A 1 -3.29 -14.03 -29.29
CA MET A 1 -2.04 -13.50 -28.70
C MET A 1 -2.01 -11.97 -28.69
N GLU A 2 -2.43 -11.32 -29.79
CA GLU A 2 -2.43 -9.85 -29.92
C GLU A 2 -3.28 -9.08 -28.89
N GLN A 3 -4.48 -9.58 -28.57
CA GLN A 3 -5.32 -8.98 -27.51
C GLN A 3 -4.72 -9.13 -26.11
N PHE A 4 -3.95 -10.20 -25.86
CA PHE A 4 -3.28 -10.42 -24.58
C PHE A 4 -2.09 -9.46 -24.42
N LEU A 5 -1.29 -9.30 -25.46
CA LEU A 5 -0.22 -8.30 -25.53
C LEU A 5 -0.76 -6.88 -25.32
N LYS A 6 -1.82 -6.47 -26.05
CA LYS A 6 -2.45 -5.15 -25.88
C LYS A 6 -2.97 -4.91 -24.45
N ARG A 7 -3.51 -5.95 -23.79
CA ARG A 7 -3.94 -5.88 -22.38
C ARG A 7 -2.77 -5.73 -21.41
N ILE A 8 -1.66 -6.43 -21.64
CA ILE A 8 -0.43 -6.26 -20.84
C ILE A 8 0.18 -4.86 -21.05
N SER A 9 0.19 -4.35 -22.29
CA SER A 9 0.66 -2.99 -22.58
C SER A 9 -0.14 -1.93 -21.80
N PHE A 10 -1.45 -2.11 -21.69
CA PHE A 10 -2.31 -1.24 -20.89
C PHE A 10 -1.92 -1.27 -19.41
N PHE A 11 -1.66 -2.46 -18.84
CA PHE A 11 -1.17 -2.59 -17.45
C PHE A 11 0.20 -1.94 -17.24
N LEU A 12 1.11 -2.08 -18.20
CA LEU A 12 2.45 -1.48 -18.13
C LEU A 12 2.42 0.06 -18.11
N ILE A 13 1.39 0.69 -18.67
CA ILE A 13 1.24 2.15 -18.66
C ILE A 13 0.39 2.62 -17.48
N TYR A 14 -0.71 1.92 -17.20
CA TYR A 14 -1.66 2.32 -16.17
C TYR A 14 -1.13 2.10 -14.75
N LEU A 15 -0.38 1.01 -14.52
CA LEU A 15 0.12 0.69 -13.19
C LEU A 15 1.15 1.72 -12.69
N PRO A 16 2.18 2.13 -13.46
CA PRO A 16 3.07 3.21 -13.03
C PRO A 16 2.35 4.53 -12.79
N ALA A 17 1.35 4.87 -13.63
CA ALA A 17 0.55 6.09 -13.45
C ALA A 17 -0.27 6.05 -12.16
N LEU A 18 -0.88 4.91 -11.83
CA LEU A 18 -1.61 4.72 -10.58
C LEU A 18 -0.68 4.80 -9.36
N VAL A 19 0.50 4.17 -9.45
CA VAL A 19 1.53 4.22 -8.41
C VAL A 19 1.99 5.66 -8.17
N TYR A 20 2.26 6.39 -9.25
CA TYR A 20 2.61 7.81 -9.16
C TYR A 20 1.51 8.63 -8.49
N ALA A 21 0.26 8.45 -8.90
CA ALA A 21 -0.88 9.17 -8.32
C ALA A 21 -1.06 8.87 -6.82
N CYS A 22 -0.91 7.61 -6.41
CA CYS A 22 -0.98 7.22 -5.01
C CYS A 22 0.18 7.81 -4.20
N GLN A 23 1.41 7.78 -4.72
CA GLN A 23 2.57 8.35 -4.05
C GLN A 23 2.49 9.88 -3.94
N PHE A 24 2.02 10.54 -5.00
CA PHE A 24 1.78 11.98 -4.98
C PHE A 24 0.71 12.35 -3.94
N ALA A 25 -0.39 11.60 -3.89
CA ALA A 25 -1.44 11.80 -2.88
C ALA A 25 -0.93 11.55 -1.46
N TYR A 26 -0.11 10.54 -1.25
CA TYR A 26 0.55 10.29 0.04
C TYR A 26 1.43 11.47 0.47
N TYR A 27 2.27 11.98 -0.44
CA TYR A 27 3.09 13.17 -0.15
C TYR A 27 2.23 14.43 0.06
N ALA A 28 1.10 14.56 -0.63
CA ALA A 28 0.16 15.65 -0.40
C ALA A 28 -0.45 15.56 1.00
N GLY A 29 -0.82 14.36 1.45
CA GLY A 29 -1.28 14.13 2.82
C GLY A 29 -0.23 14.46 3.89
N LEU A 30 1.07 14.26 3.59
CA LEU A 30 2.15 14.66 4.49
C LEU A 30 2.41 16.18 4.51
N GLY A 31 2.20 16.88 3.40
CA GLY A 31 2.59 18.29 3.24
C GLY A 31 1.46 19.31 3.47
N GLU A 32 0.25 19.02 2.98
CA GLU A 32 -0.88 19.95 3.03
C GLU A 32 -1.31 20.33 4.45
N PRO A 33 -1.35 19.42 5.45
CA PRO A 33 -1.68 19.81 6.83
C PRO A 33 -0.75 20.87 7.43
N LEU A 34 0.43 21.06 6.84
CA LEU A 34 1.46 22.01 7.27
C LEU A 34 1.59 23.20 6.31
N ASN A 35 0.61 23.39 5.42
CA ASN A 35 0.60 24.40 4.36
C ASN A 35 1.77 24.30 3.37
N ILE A 36 2.22 23.07 3.07
CA ILE A 36 3.33 22.83 2.13
C ILE A 36 2.82 22.13 0.87
N HIS A 37 3.04 22.79 -0.26
CA HIS A 37 2.67 22.25 -1.56
C HIS A 37 3.76 21.34 -2.11
N VAL A 38 3.41 20.06 -2.31
CA VAL A 38 4.29 19.01 -2.83
C VAL A 38 4.85 19.34 -4.22
N THR A 39 4.09 20.09 -5.03
CA THR A 39 4.52 20.56 -6.36
C THR A 39 5.80 21.39 -6.32
N SER A 40 6.11 22.02 -5.19
CA SER A 40 7.32 22.84 -5.01
C SER A 40 8.60 22.04 -4.73
N LEU A 41 8.48 20.73 -4.44
CA LEU A 41 9.62 19.86 -4.10
C LEU A 41 10.48 19.47 -5.33
N GLY A 42 9.95 19.64 -6.55
CA GLY A 42 10.66 19.26 -7.77
C GLY A 42 10.98 17.77 -7.82
N LEU A 43 9.98 16.93 -7.51
CA LEU A 43 10.17 15.49 -7.44
C LEU A 43 10.40 14.88 -8.84
N ASN A 44 11.43 14.06 -8.99
CA ASN A 44 11.74 13.41 -10.26
C ASN A 44 10.81 12.20 -10.48
N TYR A 45 10.15 12.14 -11.65
CA TYR A 45 9.12 11.12 -11.94
C TYR A 45 9.59 9.67 -11.74
N PRO A 46 10.78 9.24 -12.20
CA PRO A 46 11.24 7.86 -12.02
C PRO A 46 11.48 7.50 -10.56
N GLU A 47 12.00 8.42 -9.75
CA GLU A 47 12.26 8.21 -8.32
C GLU A 47 10.96 8.11 -7.53
N VAL A 48 9.99 8.98 -7.81
CA VAL A 48 8.66 8.93 -7.19
C VAL A 48 7.94 7.64 -7.55
N VAL A 49 8.03 7.20 -8.81
CA VAL A 49 7.42 5.94 -9.25
C VAL A 49 8.12 4.76 -8.58
N LEU A 50 9.46 4.72 -8.53
CA LEU A 50 10.21 3.63 -7.90
C LEU A 50 9.94 3.54 -6.39
N MET A 51 10.05 4.67 -5.68
CA MET A 51 9.74 4.75 -4.24
C MET A 51 8.27 4.47 -3.98
N GLY A 52 7.38 4.92 -4.86
CA GLY A 52 5.97 4.57 -4.84
C GLY A 52 5.74 3.08 -4.98
N TYR A 53 6.42 2.39 -5.89
CA TYR A 53 6.32 0.93 -6.02
C TYR A 53 6.79 0.22 -4.75
N LEU A 54 7.92 0.62 -4.19
CA LEU A 54 8.43 0.07 -2.93
C LEU A 54 7.45 0.31 -1.77
N TYR A 55 6.98 1.55 -1.60
CA TYR A 55 6.10 1.92 -0.51
C TYR A 55 4.69 1.31 -0.64
N ILE A 56 4.18 1.16 -1.86
CA ILE A 56 2.91 0.47 -2.15
C ILE A 56 3.05 -1.06 -2.05
N SER A 57 4.21 -1.62 -2.37
CA SER A 57 4.43 -3.06 -2.32
C SER A 57 4.26 -3.63 -0.92
N LEU A 58 4.62 -2.89 0.13
CA LEU A 58 4.49 -3.31 1.52
C LEU A 58 3.03 -3.52 1.98
N PRO A 59 2.12 -2.54 1.89
CA PRO A 59 0.72 -2.72 2.23
C PRO A 59 0.01 -3.68 1.26
N VAL A 60 0.40 -3.73 -0.02
CA VAL A 60 -0.12 -4.73 -0.96
C VAL A 60 0.29 -6.15 -0.54
N LEU A 61 1.54 -6.35 -0.13
CA LEU A 61 2.02 -7.64 0.36
C LEU A 61 1.31 -8.04 1.66
N GLN A 62 1.11 -7.09 2.58
CA GLN A 62 0.29 -7.32 3.78
C GLN A 62 -1.15 -7.70 3.39
N PHE A 63 -1.78 -6.99 2.47
CA PHE A 63 -3.14 -7.30 2.00
C PHE A 63 -3.23 -8.69 1.35
N ILE A 64 -2.24 -9.07 0.53
CA ILE A 64 -2.14 -10.42 -0.05
C ILE A 64 -2.02 -11.47 1.06
N LEU A 65 -1.20 -11.21 2.08
CA LEU A 65 -1.00 -12.13 3.19
C LEU A 65 -2.28 -12.29 4.02
N TRP A 66 -2.96 -11.19 4.36
CA TRP A 66 -4.27 -11.22 5.03
C TRP A 66 -5.35 -11.90 4.20
N SER A 67 -5.35 -11.69 2.88
CA SER A 67 -6.26 -12.35 1.95
C SER A 67 -5.99 -13.86 1.89
N ALA A 68 -4.72 -14.26 1.84
CA ALA A 68 -4.33 -15.68 1.86
C ALA A 68 -4.76 -16.36 3.17
N ILE A 69 -4.56 -15.70 4.31
CA ILE A 69 -5.05 -16.17 5.62
C ILE A 69 -6.57 -16.32 5.59
N SER A 70 -7.29 -15.29 5.12
CA SER A 70 -8.77 -15.30 5.05
C SER A 70 -9.30 -16.41 4.15
N ILE A 71 -8.71 -16.59 2.97
CA ILE A 71 -9.06 -17.68 2.03
C ILE A 71 -8.83 -19.04 2.70
N THR A 72 -7.70 -19.22 3.38
CA THR A 72 -7.36 -20.46 4.09
C THR A 72 -8.39 -20.74 5.19
N LEU A 73 -8.79 -19.71 5.94
CA LEU A 73 -9.78 -19.80 7.01
C LEU A 73 -11.17 -20.18 6.44
N ILE A 74 -11.59 -19.55 5.33
CA ILE A 74 -12.82 -19.91 4.61
C ILE A 74 -12.78 -21.36 4.14
N LEU A 75 -11.66 -21.81 3.55
CA LEU A 75 -11.49 -23.19 3.10
C LEU A 75 -11.58 -24.18 4.27
N CYS A 76 -10.97 -23.85 5.42
CA CYS A 76 -11.10 -24.65 6.63
C CYS A 76 -12.55 -24.73 7.12
N ILE A 77 -13.28 -23.61 7.17
CA ILE A 77 -14.70 -23.59 7.58
C ILE A 77 -15.54 -24.43 6.62
N VAL A 78 -15.34 -24.29 5.30
CA VAL A 78 -16.04 -25.09 4.28
C VAL A 78 -15.73 -26.57 4.47
N PHE A 79 -14.47 -26.93 4.73
CA PHE A 79 -14.07 -28.31 4.96
C PHE A 79 -14.70 -28.90 6.24
N VAL A 80 -14.69 -28.15 7.35
CA VAL A 80 -15.28 -28.57 8.62
C VAL A 80 -16.79 -28.72 8.50
N THR A 81 -17.49 -27.73 7.93
CA THR A 81 -18.94 -27.81 7.71
C THR A 81 -19.31 -28.97 6.79
N PHE A 82 -18.53 -29.20 5.73
CA PHE A 82 -18.73 -30.36 4.85
C PHE A 82 -18.52 -31.69 5.60
N SER A 83 -17.48 -31.79 6.43
CA SER A 83 -17.16 -32.99 7.23
C SER A 83 -18.24 -33.28 8.28
N ILE A 84 -18.72 -32.27 9.01
CA ILE A 84 -19.81 -32.40 9.98
C ILE A 84 -21.09 -32.85 9.28
N ARG A 85 -21.44 -32.21 8.15
CA ARG A 85 -22.64 -32.54 7.39
C ARG A 85 -22.58 -33.97 6.82
N TRP A 86 -21.39 -34.43 6.43
CA TRP A 86 -21.15 -35.81 6.04
C TRP A 86 -21.39 -36.78 7.22
N LEU A 87 -20.74 -36.53 8.36
CA LEU A 87 -20.87 -37.33 9.59
C LEU A 87 -22.33 -37.44 10.07
N GLN A 88 -23.09 -36.34 10.02
CA GLN A 88 -24.49 -36.31 10.43
C GLN A 88 -25.40 -37.07 9.45
N LYS A 89 -25.21 -36.85 8.13
CA LYS A 89 -26.09 -37.43 7.11
C LYS A 89 -25.86 -38.92 6.87
N HIS A 90 -24.65 -39.41 7.17
CA HIS A 90 -24.25 -40.80 6.91
C HIS A 90 -23.94 -41.61 8.17
N LYS A 91 -24.42 -41.15 9.33
CA LYS A 91 -24.32 -41.87 10.61
C LYS A 91 -24.98 -43.24 10.47
N GLY A 92 -24.17 -44.31 10.44
CA GLY A 92 -24.65 -45.71 10.33
C GLY A 92 -24.77 -46.28 8.92
N THR A 93 -24.44 -45.53 7.86
CA THR A 93 -24.44 -46.03 6.47
C THR A 93 -23.02 -46.22 5.93
N LYS A 94 -22.71 -47.39 5.34
CA LYS A 94 -21.46 -47.65 4.60
C LYS A 94 -21.48 -46.96 3.22
N ILE A 95 -21.51 -45.64 3.18
CA ILE A 95 -21.28 -44.90 1.93
C ILE A 95 -19.83 -44.46 1.92
N GLU A 96 -19.10 -44.78 0.86
CA GLU A 96 -17.72 -44.35 0.72
C GLU A 96 -17.63 -42.83 0.57
N TYR A 97 -16.82 -42.20 1.42
CA TYR A 97 -16.55 -40.75 1.39
C TYR A 97 -16.12 -40.27 0.00
N ARG A 98 -15.41 -41.12 -0.75
CA ARG A 98 -14.93 -40.88 -2.11
C ARG A 98 -16.06 -40.63 -3.11
N GLU A 99 -17.11 -41.45 -3.11
CA GLU A 99 -18.24 -41.29 -4.05
C GLU A 99 -19.03 -40.01 -3.79
N TYR A 100 -19.18 -39.63 -2.51
CA TYR A 100 -19.89 -38.41 -2.14
C TYR A 100 -19.15 -37.14 -2.54
N ILE A 101 -17.82 -37.12 -2.35
CA ILE A 101 -16.97 -36.03 -2.83
C ILE A 101 -17.09 -35.92 -4.35
N GLN A 102 -16.99 -37.02 -5.09
CA GLN A 102 -17.12 -37.01 -6.55
C GLN A 102 -18.47 -36.47 -7.02
N LYS A 103 -19.59 -36.91 -6.41
CA LYS A 103 -20.94 -36.41 -6.77
C LYS A 103 -21.09 -34.92 -6.45
N SER A 104 -20.56 -34.46 -5.33
CA SER A 104 -20.59 -33.04 -4.94
C SER A 104 -19.76 -32.19 -5.88
N PHE A 105 -18.52 -32.59 -6.19
CA PHE A 105 -17.66 -31.92 -7.17
C PHE A 105 -18.29 -31.86 -8.56
N LYS A 106 -18.95 -32.93 -9.00
CA LYS A 106 -19.59 -32.97 -10.32
C LYS A 106 -20.75 -31.97 -10.43
N ARG A 107 -21.57 -31.81 -9.37
CA ARG A 107 -22.62 -30.77 -9.34
C ARG A 107 -22.04 -29.36 -9.32
N VAL A 108 -21.03 -29.13 -8.49
CA VAL A 108 -20.36 -27.82 -8.42
C VAL A 108 -19.75 -27.45 -9.76
N ARG A 109 -19.06 -28.39 -10.42
CA ARG A 109 -18.48 -28.19 -11.76
C ARG A 109 -19.52 -27.80 -12.80
N ILE A 110 -20.66 -28.50 -12.86
CA ILE A 110 -21.74 -28.18 -13.81
C ILE A 110 -22.30 -26.77 -13.55
N CYS A 111 -22.51 -26.41 -12.28
CA CYS A 111 -22.99 -25.08 -11.89
C CYS A 111 -21.97 -23.99 -12.28
N LEU A 112 -20.69 -24.21 -11.98
CA LEU A 112 -19.58 -23.31 -12.34
C LEU A 112 -19.44 -23.16 -13.85
N ASP A 113 -19.52 -24.25 -14.62
CA ASP A 113 -19.40 -24.19 -16.08
C ASP A 113 -20.54 -23.39 -16.72
N LYS A 114 -21.76 -23.49 -16.18
CA LYS A 114 -22.90 -22.68 -16.62
C LYS A 114 -22.71 -21.20 -16.26
N GLN A 115 -22.41 -20.93 -14.99
CA GLN A 115 -22.14 -19.58 -14.48
C GLN A 115 -20.98 -18.91 -15.23
N LYS A 116 -19.91 -19.65 -15.54
CA LYS A 116 -18.76 -19.15 -16.30
C LYS A 116 -19.15 -18.65 -17.68
N LYS A 117 -19.99 -19.39 -18.42
CA LYS A 117 -20.45 -18.97 -19.75
C LYS A 117 -21.27 -17.68 -19.68
N ASP A 118 -22.18 -17.59 -18.71
CA ASP A 118 -23.01 -16.42 -18.51
C ASP A 118 -22.16 -15.20 -18.09
N LEU A 119 -21.18 -15.39 -17.21
CA LEU A 119 -20.25 -14.35 -16.76
C LEU A 119 -19.36 -13.84 -17.91
N ILE A 120 -18.82 -14.74 -18.75
CA ILE A 120 -18.03 -14.35 -19.92
C ILE A 120 -18.87 -13.53 -20.90
N LYS A 121 -20.13 -13.94 -21.12
CA LYS A 121 -21.06 -13.19 -21.99
C LYS A 121 -21.39 -11.82 -21.42
N ALA A 122 -21.59 -11.72 -20.11
CA ALA A 122 -21.87 -10.45 -19.42
C ALA A 122 -20.66 -9.50 -19.48
N ILE A 123 -19.45 -9.98 -19.14
CA ILE A 123 -18.22 -9.16 -19.12
C ILE A 123 -17.83 -8.67 -20.52
N ASN A 124 -18.13 -9.44 -21.57
CA ASN A 124 -17.85 -9.05 -22.96
C ASN A 124 -18.98 -8.20 -23.60
N SER A 125 -20.06 -7.93 -22.88
CA SER A 125 -21.10 -7.00 -23.34
C SER A 125 -20.65 -5.56 -23.17
N PHE A 126 -21.18 -4.64 -23.99
CA PHE A 126 -20.85 -3.21 -23.87
C PHE A 126 -21.10 -2.65 -22.45
N LEU A 127 -22.26 -2.97 -21.86
CA LEU A 127 -22.60 -2.60 -20.48
C LEU A 127 -21.65 -3.24 -19.45
N GLY A 128 -21.24 -4.49 -19.66
CA GLY A 128 -20.28 -5.16 -18.78
C GLY A 128 -18.90 -4.51 -18.82
N ILE A 129 -18.41 -4.16 -20.01
CA ILE A 129 -17.14 -3.45 -20.19
C ILE A 129 -17.20 -2.06 -19.53
N LEU A 130 -18.28 -1.31 -19.78
CA LEU A 130 -18.49 0.02 -19.19
C LEU A 130 -18.54 -0.05 -17.66
N GLY A 131 -19.32 -0.99 -17.11
CA GLY A 131 -19.40 -1.21 -15.67
C GLY A 131 -18.05 -1.61 -15.07
N LEU A 132 -17.27 -2.43 -15.75
CA LEU A 132 -15.94 -2.83 -15.30
C LEU A 132 -14.97 -1.63 -15.25
N TYR A 133 -14.96 -0.76 -16.26
CA TYR A 133 -14.17 0.47 -16.24
C TYR A 133 -14.61 1.42 -15.12
N PHE A 134 -15.92 1.56 -14.89
CA PHE A 134 -16.44 2.37 -13.81
C PHE A 134 -16.04 1.83 -12.43
N VAL A 135 -16.09 0.51 -12.25
CA VAL A 135 -15.60 -0.16 -11.04
C VAL A 135 -14.10 0.09 -10.85
N ILE A 136 -13.29 -0.08 -11.90
CA ILE A 136 -11.84 0.23 -11.84
C ILE A 136 -11.62 1.69 -11.42
N PHE A 137 -12.36 2.63 -12.00
CA PHE A 137 -12.27 4.05 -11.67
C PHE A 137 -12.60 4.34 -10.20
N ILE A 138 -13.67 3.75 -9.67
CA ILE A 138 -14.02 3.87 -8.25
C ILE A 138 -12.89 3.30 -7.38
N PHE A 139 -12.38 2.11 -7.71
CA PHE A 139 -11.30 1.49 -6.95
C PHE A 139 -10.03 2.34 -6.96
N THR A 140 -9.63 2.89 -8.11
CA THR A 140 -8.44 3.74 -8.18
C THR A 140 -8.62 5.04 -7.41
N PHE A 141 -9.80 5.65 -7.48
CA PHE A 141 -10.10 6.85 -6.70
C PHE A 141 -10.06 6.58 -5.18
N LEU A 142 -10.68 5.49 -4.73
CA LEU A 142 -10.65 5.08 -3.32
C LEU A 142 -9.22 4.78 -2.85
N LEU A 143 -8.40 4.17 -3.71
CA LEU A 143 -7.01 3.87 -3.39
C LEU A 143 -6.20 5.16 -3.19
N ILE A 144 -6.35 6.15 -4.08
CA ILE A 144 -5.69 7.46 -3.97
C ILE A 144 -6.09 8.16 -2.67
N LEU A 145 -7.39 8.18 -2.33
CA LEU A 145 -7.89 8.75 -1.09
C LEU A 145 -7.35 8.03 0.15
N PHE A 146 -7.21 6.70 0.09
CA PHE A 146 -6.62 5.92 1.17
C PHE A 146 -5.17 6.35 1.43
N TYR A 147 -4.35 6.49 0.39
CA TYR A 147 -2.96 6.93 0.53
C TYR A 147 -2.84 8.38 1.02
N TYR A 148 -3.73 9.27 0.57
CA TYR A 148 -3.80 10.63 1.12
C TYR A 148 -4.06 10.63 2.63
N LYS A 149 -5.08 9.88 3.08
CA LYS A 149 -5.37 9.74 4.52
C LYS A 149 -4.24 9.08 5.31
N LEU A 150 -3.53 8.13 4.70
CA LEU A 150 -2.36 7.52 5.31
C LEU A 150 -1.26 8.55 5.56
N GLY A 151 -1.00 9.44 4.58
CA GLY A 151 -0.06 10.55 4.73
C GLY A 151 -0.45 11.51 5.85
N ILE A 152 -1.72 11.92 5.92
CA ILE A 152 -2.23 12.79 7.01
C ILE A 152 -1.97 12.14 8.36
N LYS A 153 -2.36 10.88 8.52
CA LYS A 153 -2.20 10.17 9.79
C LYS A 153 -0.74 10.08 10.21
N GLU A 154 0.16 9.72 9.28
CA GLU A 154 1.59 9.61 9.58
C GLU A 154 2.19 10.95 10.01
N ILE A 155 1.79 12.07 9.39
CA ILE A 155 2.31 13.37 9.80
C ILE A 155 1.72 13.86 11.11
N GLU A 156 0.44 13.61 11.38
CA GLU A 156 -0.18 13.89 12.68
C GLU A 156 0.52 13.11 13.80
N ASP A 157 0.77 11.81 13.61
CA ASP A 157 1.48 10.96 14.56
C ASP A 157 2.91 11.49 14.81
N LYS A 158 3.64 11.87 13.75
CA LYS A 158 5.00 12.45 13.86
C LYS A 158 5.01 13.81 14.53
N VAL A 159 4.05 14.68 14.23
CA VAL A 159 3.93 16.00 14.87
C VAL A 159 3.64 15.80 16.36
N GLN A 160 2.70 14.93 16.72
CA GLN A 160 2.42 14.62 18.12
C GLN A 160 3.65 14.07 18.85
N GLU A 161 4.42 13.18 18.22
CA GLU A 161 5.68 12.66 18.76
C GLU A 161 6.69 13.79 19.03
N ILE A 162 6.91 14.69 18.07
CA ILE A 162 7.83 15.83 18.20
C ILE A 162 7.38 16.78 19.31
N PHE A 163 6.08 17.05 19.41
CA PHE A 163 5.56 17.98 20.41
C PHE A 163 5.63 17.42 21.84
N ASN A 164 5.50 16.09 21.99
CA ASN A 164 5.50 15.38 23.26
C ASN A 164 6.90 14.94 23.71
N SER A 165 7.85 14.75 22.78
CA SER A 165 9.23 14.38 23.12
C SER A 165 10.01 15.61 23.61
N GLN A 166 10.61 15.49 24.80
CA GLN A 166 11.63 16.43 25.30
C GLN A 166 13.06 15.92 25.07
N ALA A 167 13.23 14.72 24.49
CA ALA A 167 14.52 14.09 24.32
C ALA A 167 15.11 14.39 22.94
N CYS A 168 16.39 14.78 22.91
CA CYS A 168 17.17 14.86 21.67
C CYS A 168 17.39 13.46 21.12
N ASP A 169 16.94 13.19 19.90
CA ASP A 169 17.15 11.89 19.28
C ASP A 169 18.42 11.91 18.42
N ALA A 170 19.16 10.80 18.40
CA ALA A 170 20.43 10.72 17.67
C ALA A 170 20.26 10.74 16.14
N SER A 171 19.00 10.68 15.67
CA SER A 171 18.61 10.76 14.26
C SER A 171 18.26 12.18 13.79
N ASP A 172 18.29 13.18 14.69
CA ASP A 172 17.96 14.56 14.38
C ASP A 172 19.01 15.18 13.42
N GLY A 173 18.55 15.71 12.29
CA GLY A 173 19.38 16.43 11.34
C GLY A 173 19.58 17.89 11.75
N TYR A 174 20.59 18.54 11.20
CA TYR A 174 20.81 19.97 11.37
C TYR A 174 20.75 20.66 10.02
N ILE A 175 20.08 21.81 9.97
CA ILE A 175 20.20 22.73 8.83
C ILE A 175 20.94 23.99 9.27
N THR A 176 21.72 24.57 8.37
CA THR A 176 22.32 25.88 8.59
C THR A 176 21.45 26.93 7.91
N SER A 177 20.72 27.72 8.71
CA SER A 177 19.90 28.83 8.22
C SER A 177 20.36 30.11 8.88
N ASN A 178 20.69 31.14 8.10
CA ASN A 178 21.22 32.42 8.60
C ASN A 178 22.39 32.27 9.59
N ASN A 179 23.37 31.41 9.28
CA ASN A 179 24.53 31.09 10.14
C ASN A 179 24.19 30.47 11.50
N THR A 180 22.93 30.09 11.74
CA THR A 180 22.48 29.37 12.94
C THR A 180 22.15 27.93 12.59
N LYS A 181 22.57 27.00 13.46
CA LYS A 181 22.24 25.58 13.33
C LYS A 181 20.87 25.33 13.95
N VAL A 182 19.92 24.90 13.14
CA VAL A 182 18.57 24.56 13.58
C VAL A 182 18.41 23.04 13.54
N ARG A 183 17.86 22.44 14.59
CA ARG A 183 17.55 21.01 14.61
C ARG A 183 16.27 20.72 13.86
N VAL A 184 16.31 19.75 12.97
CA VAL A 184 15.22 19.47 12.02
C VAL A 184 15.00 17.98 11.89
N LYS A 185 13.73 17.57 11.93
CA LYS A 185 13.30 16.26 11.47
C LYS A 185 12.80 16.40 10.03
N THR A 186 13.59 15.95 9.07
CA THR A 186 13.21 15.93 7.65
C THR A 186 12.00 15.00 7.48
N ILE A 187 10.94 15.48 6.85
CA ILE A 187 9.73 14.70 6.56
C ILE A 187 9.75 14.23 5.10
N LEU A 188 10.04 15.15 4.17
CA LEU A 188 10.05 14.89 2.74
C LEU A 188 11.24 15.61 2.10
N CYS A 189 11.86 15.01 1.09
CA CYS A 189 12.82 15.74 0.27
C CYS A 189 12.65 15.40 -1.20
N GLY A 190 12.64 16.43 -2.04
CA GLY A 190 12.77 16.32 -3.49
C GLY A 190 14.09 16.88 -3.97
N TYR A 191 14.23 17.01 -5.29
CA TYR A 191 15.48 17.44 -5.90
C TYR A 191 15.83 18.89 -5.55
N ASN A 192 14.83 19.76 -5.45
CA ASN A 192 15.04 21.20 -5.27
C ASN A 192 14.91 21.64 -3.81
N LYS A 193 14.04 20.98 -3.04
CA LYS A 193 13.67 21.39 -1.69
C LYS A 193 13.40 20.17 -0.83
N CYS A 194 13.78 20.28 0.43
CA CYS A 194 13.31 19.43 1.50
C CYS A 194 12.32 20.20 2.39
N TYR A 195 11.41 19.43 2.98
CA TYR A 195 10.51 19.83 4.04
C TYR A 195 10.88 19.08 5.32
N GLY A 196 10.99 19.82 6.43
CA GLY A 196 11.14 19.26 7.76
C GLY A 196 10.40 20.08 8.81
N ILE A 197 10.39 19.56 10.04
CA ILE A 197 9.88 20.26 11.21
C ILE A 197 11.06 20.67 12.07
N SER A 198 11.16 21.97 12.38
CA SER A 198 12.11 22.47 13.37
C SER A 198 11.72 21.93 14.73
N LEU A 199 12.63 21.22 15.39
CA LEU A 199 12.38 20.64 16.71
C LEU A 199 12.41 21.72 17.81
N ASP A 200 13.20 22.77 17.58
CA ASP A 200 13.38 23.87 18.55
C ASP A 200 12.20 24.83 18.53
N ASN A 201 11.76 25.24 17.33
CA ASN A 201 10.69 26.24 17.16
C ASN A 201 9.32 25.60 16.96
N LYS A 202 9.25 24.28 16.73
CA LYS A 202 8.03 23.53 16.41
C LYS A 202 7.28 24.07 15.18
N GLU A 203 8.05 24.56 14.22
CA GLU A 203 7.54 25.15 12.98
C GLU A 203 7.94 24.30 11.77
N ALA A 204 7.07 24.30 10.76
CA ALA A 204 7.36 23.70 9.46
C ALA A 204 8.38 24.58 8.70
N ILE A 205 9.44 23.96 8.19
CA ILE A 205 10.54 24.65 7.50
C ILE A 205 10.84 23.99 6.16
N ILE A 206 11.18 24.83 5.19
CA ILE A 206 11.56 24.43 3.84
C ILE A 206 13.00 24.88 3.61
N TYR A 207 13.85 23.97 3.17
CA TYR A 207 15.27 24.23 2.94
C TYR A 207 15.78 23.47 1.72
N PRO A 208 16.81 23.97 1.02
CA PRO A 208 17.46 23.23 -0.05
C PRO A 208 18.20 21.99 0.50
N PRO A 209 18.27 20.88 -0.26
CA PRO A 209 18.85 19.61 0.21
C PRO A 209 20.31 19.74 0.67
N GLU A 210 21.07 20.66 0.07
CA GLU A 210 22.48 20.93 0.35
C GLU A 210 22.72 21.48 1.77
N GLN A 211 21.70 22.07 2.41
CA GLN A 211 21.81 22.63 3.75
C GLN A 211 21.69 21.58 4.85
N THR A 212 21.37 20.33 4.51
CA THR A 212 21.19 19.25 5.48
C THR A 212 22.54 18.64 5.86
N ALA A 213 22.91 18.75 7.13
CA ALA A 213 24.05 18.05 7.72
C ALA A 213 23.53 16.98 8.68
N GLN A 214 23.81 15.71 8.37
CA GLN A 214 23.60 14.63 9.35
C GLN A 214 24.83 14.53 10.25
N PRO A 215 24.66 14.34 11.57
CA PRO A 215 25.78 13.99 12.41
C PRO A 215 26.39 12.67 11.89
N ILE A 216 27.70 12.63 11.70
CA ILE A 216 28.39 11.35 11.47
C ILE A 216 28.09 10.51 12.70
N SER A 217 27.20 9.53 12.56
CA SER A 217 26.87 8.61 13.64
C SER A 217 28.20 8.08 14.14
N ARG A 218 28.49 8.25 15.44
CA ARG A 218 29.61 7.55 16.07
C ARG A 218 29.45 6.09 15.66
N ILE A 219 30.31 5.61 14.75
CA ILE A 219 30.62 4.20 14.65
C ILE A 219 30.94 3.86 16.10
N LYS A 220 30.02 3.15 16.77
CA LYS A 220 30.30 2.59 18.09
C LYS A 220 31.59 1.84 17.86
N LYS A 221 32.71 2.39 18.34
CA LYS A 221 33.95 1.61 18.45
C LYS A 221 33.49 0.31 19.07
N LEU A 222 33.64 -0.80 18.33
CA LEU A 222 33.43 -2.12 18.89
C LEU A 222 34.20 -2.09 20.20
N LYS A 223 33.51 -2.28 21.31
CA LYS A 223 34.18 -2.58 22.58
C LYS A 223 34.98 -3.84 22.26
N GLU A 224 36.30 -3.71 22.19
CA GLU A 224 37.17 -4.87 22.31
C GLU A 224 36.79 -5.55 23.62
N ALA A 225 36.37 -6.80 23.52
CA ALA A 225 36.00 -7.61 24.67
C ALA A 225 37.26 -7.86 25.52
N PRO A 226 37.12 -7.90 26.86
CA PRO A 226 38.23 -8.18 27.79
C PRO A 226 38.81 -9.59 27.61
#